data_AF-A0A1J3DWS4-F1
#
_entry.id   AF-A0A1J3DWS4-F1
#
_cell.length_a   1.000
_cell.length_b   1.000
_cell.length_c   1.000
_cell.angle_alpha   90.00
_cell.angle_beta   90.00
_cell.angle_gamma   90.00
#
_symmetry.space_group_name_H-M   'P 1'
#
loop_
_entity.id
_entity.type
_entity.pdbx_description
1 polymer ?
#
loop_
_entity_poly.entity_id
_entity_poly.type
_entity_poly.pdbx_seq_one_letter_code
_entity_poly.pdbx_strand_id
1 'polypeptide(L)'
;RCKWLELKVKEIESQAKGYEREVRNYYGNKQFDLEKAKSEGLDGKSIPFRDQTQRMNVFKRGRRKRVEDTTDVAAYMPNHNVFSYADKRKPTTLRAQCPDPDFGTGRKATGKEDETEED
;
A
#
# COMPACT_ATOMS: atom_id res chain seq x y z
N ARG A 1 40.58 -11.68 -18.14
CA ARG A 1 40.14 -11.85 -16.73
C ARG A 1 38.71 -11.34 -16.54
N CYS A 2 37.67 -11.99 -17.11
CA CYS A 2 36.25 -11.69 -16.79
C CYS A 2 35.27 -12.77 -17.31
N LYS A 3 35.68 -14.05 -17.40
CA LYS A 3 34.88 -15.14 -17.97
C LYS A 3 33.50 -15.33 -17.30
N TRP A 4 33.41 -14.99 -16.00
CA TRP A 4 32.15 -15.06 -15.26
C TRP A 4 31.14 -13.98 -15.69
N LEU A 5 31.60 -12.76 -15.98
CA LEU A 5 30.76 -11.68 -16.50
C LEU A 5 30.19 -12.03 -17.87
N GLU A 6 31.02 -12.60 -18.76
CA GLU A 6 30.57 -13.08 -20.08
C GLU A 6 29.47 -14.14 -19.96
N LEU A 7 29.57 -15.06 -18.99
CA LEU A 7 28.54 -16.05 -18.73
C LEU A 7 27.25 -15.42 -18.19
N LYS A 8 27.36 -14.44 -17.28
CA LYS A 8 26.18 -13.75 -16.75
C LYS A 8 25.44 -12.91 -17.78
N VAL A 9 26.16 -12.25 -18.69
CA VAL A 9 25.53 -11.54 -19.81
C VAL A 9 24.73 -12.51 -20.67
N LYS A 10 25.31 -13.66 -21.06
CA LYS A 10 24.63 -14.68 -21.87
C LYS A 10 23.40 -15.27 -21.18
N GLU A 11 23.45 -15.46 -19.86
CA GLU A 11 22.31 -15.94 -19.08
C GLU A 11 21.15 -14.95 -19.10
N ILE A 12 21.44 -13.66 -18.89
CA ILE A 12 20.44 -12.58 -18.94
C ILE A 12 19.84 -12.47 -20.34
N GLU A 13 20.67 -12.52 -21.39
CA GLU A 13 20.20 -12.50 -22.78
C GLU A 13 19.29 -13.69 -23.11
N SER A 14 19.60 -14.88 -22.59
CA SER A 14 18.78 -16.07 -22.76
C SER A 14 17.42 -15.91 -22.06
N GLN A 15 17.41 -15.40 -20.83
CA GLN A 15 16.19 -15.12 -20.08
C GLN A 15 15.32 -14.07 -20.77
N ALA A 16 15.93 -12.98 -21.27
CA ALA A 16 15.22 -11.92 -21.99
C ALA A 16 14.48 -12.47 -23.22
N LYS A 17 15.13 -13.32 -24.03
CA LYS A 17 14.50 -13.98 -25.20
C LYS A 17 13.32 -14.89 -24.81
N GLY A 18 13.40 -15.53 -23.64
CA GLY A 18 12.30 -16.33 -23.09
C GLY A 18 11.09 -15.46 -22.76
N TYR A 19 11.31 -14.36 -22.04
CA TYR A 19 10.24 -13.44 -21.65
C TYR A 19 9.63 -12.70 -22.84
N GLU A 20 10.41 -12.30 -23.84
CA GLU A 20 9.87 -11.71 -25.07
C GLU A 20 8.84 -12.62 -25.75
N ARG A 21 9.10 -13.93 -25.76
CA ARG A 21 8.18 -14.93 -26.32
C ARG A 21 6.92 -15.06 -25.46
N GLU A 22 7.08 -15.14 -24.14
CA GLU A 22 5.96 -15.28 -23.20
C GLU A 22 5.04 -14.06 -23.25
N VAL A 23 5.61 -12.86 -23.25
CA VAL A 23 4.88 -11.59 -23.40
C VAL A 23 4.13 -11.55 -24.73
N ARG A 24 4.77 -11.92 -25.85
CA ARG A 24 4.10 -11.98 -27.15
C ARG A 24 2.94 -12.98 -27.16
N ASN A 25 3.13 -14.15 -26.55
CA ASN A 25 2.10 -15.18 -26.43
C ASN A 25 0.92 -14.69 -25.58
N TYR A 26 1.19 -14.07 -24.43
CA TYR A 26 0.16 -13.49 -23.57
C TYR A 26 -0.70 -12.46 -24.30
N TYR A 27 -0.08 -11.50 -24.99
CA TYR A 27 -0.82 -10.49 -25.76
C TYR A 27 -1.54 -11.09 -26.97
N GLY A 28 -0.93 -12.05 -27.66
CA GLY A 28 -1.56 -12.78 -28.77
C GLY A 28 -2.81 -13.53 -28.34
N ASN A 29 -2.73 -14.28 -27.23
CA ASN A 29 -3.87 -15.02 -26.68
C ASN A 29 -4.96 -14.06 -26.20
N LYS A 30 -4.59 -12.99 -25.50
CA LYS A 30 -5.56 -11.98 -25.05
C LYS A 30 -6.28 -11.33 -26.24
N GLN A 31 -5.56 -11.02 -27.32
CA GLN A 31 -6.17 -10.48 -28.54
C GLN A 31 -7.12 -11.50 -29.19
N PHE A 32 -6.70 -12.75 -29.27
CA PHE A 32 -7.54 -13.84 -29.77
C PHE A 32 -8.80 -14.05 -28.91
N ASP A 33 -8.69 -14.02 -27.58
CA ASP A 33 -9.81 -14.13 -26.65
C ASP A 33 -10.81 -12.96 -26.83
N LEU A 34 -10.30 -11.74 -27.03
CA LEU A 34 -11.13 -10.57 -27.32
C LEU A 34 -11.83 -10.69 -28.68
N GLU A 35 -11.15 -11.19 -29.70
CA GLU A 35 -11.73 -11.41 -31.03
C GLU A 35 -12.76 -12.53 -31.01
N LYS A 36 -12.47 -13.63 -30.30
CA LYS A 36 -13.43 -14.71 -30.00
C LYS A 36 -14.69 -14.16 -29.35
N ALA A 37 -14.54 -13.38 -28.27
CA ALA A 37 -15.66 -12.76 -27.56
C ALA A 37 -16.48 -11.82 -28.47
N LYS A 38 -15.83 -11.07 -29.37
CA LYS A 38 -16.54 -10.24 -30.37
C LYS A 38 -17.26 -11.06 -31.43
N SER A 39 -16.65 -12.15 -31.90
CA SER A 39 -17.24 -13.05 -32.90
C SER A 39 -18.40 -13.89 -32.36
N GLU A 40 -18.41 -14.16 -31.05
CA GLU A 40 -19.38 -15.02 -30.37
C GLU A 40 -20.60 -14.26 -29.80
N GLY A 41 -20.64 -12.92 -29.85
CA GLY A 41 -21.64 -12.18 -29.07
C GLY A 41 -21.98 -10.76 -29.52
N LEU A 42 -22.43 -10.59 -30.77
CA LEU A 42 -23.29 -9.47 -31.19
C LEU A 42 -24.77 -9.91 -31.34
N ASP A 43 -25.16 -11.04 -30.76
CA ASP A 43 -26.58 -11.34 -30.50
C ASP A 43 -26.86 -11.15 -29.01
N GLY A 44 -27.56 -10.05 -28.72
CA GLY A 44 -27.74 -9.47 -27.40
C GLY A 44 -28.65 -10.30 -26.51
N LYS A 45 -28.09 -11.32 -25.87
CA LYS A 45 -28.61 -11.82 -24.59
C LYS A 45 -27.49 -11.68 -23.59
N SER A 46 -27.58 -10.65 -22.75
CA SER A 46 -26.76 -10.55 -21.54
C SER A 46 -26.84 -11.90 -20.84
N ILE A 47 -25.73 -12.64 -20.81
CA ILE A 47 -25.63 -13.85 -19.99
C ILE A 47 -25.89 -13.34 -18.57
N PRO A 48 -27.02 -13.69 -17.93
CA PRO A 48 -27.20 -13.33 -16.54
C PRO A 48 -26.00 -13.92 -15.81
N PHE A 49 -25.31 -13.08 -15.04
CA PHE A 49 -24.19 -13.50 -14.20
C PHE A 49 -24.59 -14.82 -13.57
N ARG A 50 -23.96 -15.92 -14.02
CA ARG A 50 -24.29 -17.25 -13.52
C ARG A 50 -23.73 -17.28 -12.12
N ASP A 51 -24.55 -16.82 -11.17
CA ASP A 51 -24.31 -16.83 -9.73
C ASP A 51 -24.35 -18.30 -9.29
N GLN A 52 -23.43 -19.11 -9.84
CA GLN A 52 -23.17 -20.48 -9.42
C GLN A 52 -22.16 -20.52 -8.28
N THR A 53 -21.79 -19.36 -7.74
CA THR A 53 -21.48 -19.34 -6.32
C THR A 53 -22.83 -19.49 -5.64
N GLN A 54 -23.19 -20.75 -5.30
CA GLN A 54 -23.94 -21.01 -4.08
C GLN A 54 -23.44 -19.97 -3.10
N ARG A 55 -24.30 -19.01 -2.72
CA ARG A 55 -23.94 -17.96 -1.77
C ARG A 55 -23.42 -18.70 -0.55
N MET A 56 -22.11 -18.86 -0.48
CA MET A 56 -21.48 -19.62 0.60
C MET A 56 -21.98 -18.90 1.82
N ASN A 57 -22.74 -19.62 2.66
CA ASN A 57 -23.41 -19.03 3.82
C ASN A 57 -22.37 -18.15 4.52
N VAL A 58 -22.49 -16.83 4.38
CA VAL A 58 -21.51 -15.92 4.95
C VAL A 58 -21.65 -16.14 6.44
N PHE A 59 -20.69 -16.86 7.02
CA PHE A 59 -20.72 -17.21 8.44
C PHE A 59 -20.82 -15.89 9.20
N LYS A 60 -22.00 -15.65 9.77
CA LYS A 60 -22.23 -14.43 10.54
C LYS A 60 -21.40 -14.57 11.80
N ARG A 61 -20.48 -13.63 12.02
CA ARG A 61 -19.69 -13.58 13.25
C ARG A 61 -20.66 -13.44 14.43
N GLY A 62 -20.59 -14.36 15.38
CA GLY A 62 -21.35 -14.26 16.64
C GLY A 62 -21.00 -12.99 17.41
N ARG A 63 -21.96 -12.45 18.16
CA ARG A 63 -21.71 -11.31 19.06
C ARG A 63 -20.69 -11.73 20.11
N ARG A 64 -19.59 -10.96 20.23
CA ARG A 64 -18.60 -11.15 21.30
C ARG A 64 -19.15 -10.54 22.59
N LYS A 65 -18.92 -11.22 23.72
CA LYS A 65 -19.14 -10.66 25.05
C LYS A 65 -18.03 -9.66 25.35
N ARG A 66 -18.39 -8.47 25.85
CA ARG A 66 -17.39 -7.55 26.38
C ARG A 66 -17.06 -7.97 27.81
N VAL A 67 -15.79 -7.93 28.17
CA VAL A 67 -15.33 -8.26 29.53
C VAL A 67 -15.92 -7.27 30.55
N GLU A 68 -16.12 -6.03 30.12
CA GLU A 68 -16.78 -4.93 30.85
C GLU A 68 -18.22 -5.28 31.27
N ASP A 69 -18.94 -6.15 30.53
CA ASP A 69 -20.34 -6.50 30.85
C ASP A 69 -20.44 -7.51 32.00
N THR A 70 -19.37 -8.25 32.30
CA THR A 70 -19.37 -9.37 33.27
C THR A 70 -18.48 -9.11 34.47
N THR A 71 -17.52 -8.18 34.35
CA THR A 71 -16.50 -7.93 35.36
C THR A 71 -16.77 -6.60 36.05
N ASP A 72 -16.59 -6.57 37.37
CA ASP A 72 -16.60 -5.30 38.10
C ASP A 72 -15.50 -4.37 37.57
N VAL A 73 -15.93 -3.26 36.99
CA VAL A 73 -15.06 -2.28 36.34
C VAL A 73 -14.10 -1.67 37.36
N ALA A 74 -14.57 -1.40 38.58
CA ALA A 74 -13.75 -0.79 39.63
C ALA A 74 -12.59 -1.70 40.03
N ALA A 75 -12.80 -3.02 40.11
CA ALA A 75 -11.75 -4.00 40.37
C ALA A 75 -10.84 -4.26 39.14
N TYR A 76 -11.35 -4.13 37.91
CA TYR A 76 -10.60 -4.39 36.69
C TYR A 76 -9.61 -3.28 36.33
N MET A 77 -10.01 -2.02 36.45
CA MET A 77 -9.23 -0.85 36.06
C MET A 77 -7.81 -0.76 36.69
N PRO A 78 -7.61 -0.94 38.02
CA PRO A 78 -6.29 -0.79 38.65
C PRO A 78 -5.29 -1.89 38.25
N ASN A 79 -5.76 -2.98 37.69
CA ASN A 79 -4.91 -4.09 37.25
C ASN A 79 -4.64 -4.10 35.74
N HIS A 80 -5.40 -3.32 34.96
CA HIS A 80 -5.27 -3.31 33.50
C HIS A 80 -4.01 -2.56 33.02
N ASN A 81 -3.27 -3.14 32.08
CA ASN A 81 -1.99 -2.59 31.60
C ASN A 81 -2.08 -1.15 31.08
N VAL A 82 -3.21 -0.77 30.46
CA VAL A 82 -3.40 0.58 29.92
C VAL A 82 -3.91 1.54 30.98
N PHE A 83 -4.85 1.12 31.83
CA PHE A 83 -5.54 2.02 32.76
C PHE A 83 -4.75 2.24 34.06
N SER A 84 -3.97 1.26 34.49
CA SER A 84 -3.12 1.36 35.68
C SER A 84 -1.77 2.02 35.44
N TYR A 85 -1.49 2.48 34.22
CA TYR A 85 -0.18 2.98 33.84
C TYR A 85 0.23 4.22 34.64
N ALA A 86 -0.69 5.16 34.85
CA ALA A 86 -0.42 6.37 35.61
C ALA A 86 -0.11 6.07 37.08
N ASP A 87 -0.85 5.14 37.69
CA ASP A 87 -0.72 4.78 39.11
C ASP A 87 0.54 3.93 39.38
N LYS A 88 0.94 3.08 38.43
CA LYS A 88 2.12 2.21 38.55
C LYS A 88 3.43 2.91 38.19
N ARG A 89 3.36 4.06 37.50
CA ARG A 89 4.55 4.82 37.14
C ARG A 89 4.95 5.72 38.30
N LYS A 90 6.17 5.54 38.81
CA LYS A 90 6.79 6.53 39.71
C LYS A 90 6.92 7.85 38.93
N PRO A 91 6.54 9.01 39.50
CA PRO A 91 6.67 10.28 38.81
C PRO A 91 8.15 10.56 38.59
N THR A 92 8.66 10.23 37.41
CA THR A 92 9.88 10.84 36.90
C THR A 92 9.51 12.28 36.62
N THR A 93 10.08 13.22 37.37
CA THR A 93 10.00 14.67 37.13
C THR A 93 10.60 14.99 35.77
N LEU A 94 9.89 14.67 34.69
CA LEU A 94 10.20 15.08 33.34
C LEU A 94 9.42 16.36 33.11
N ARG A 95 10.10 17.48 33.40
CA ARG A 95 9.69 18.82 33.03
C ARG A 95 9.35 18.79 31.53
N ALA A 96 8.08 19.02 31.19
CA ALA A 96 7.68 19.16 29.80
C ALA A 96 8.42 20.38 29.23
N GLN A 97 9.37 20.14 28.33
CA GLN A 97 9.90 21.20 27.47
C GLN A 97 9.03 21.21 26.22
N CYS A 98 8.09 22.13 26.17
CA CYS A 98 7.45 22.54 24.92
C CYS A 98 8.48 23.34 24.11
N PRO A 99 8.79 22.98 22.86
CA PRO A 99 9.50 23.88 21.96
C PRO A 99 8.52 24.98 21.53
N ASP A 100 8.86 26.24 21.78
CA ASP A 100 8.12 27.40 21.26
C ASP A 100 8.24 27.48 19.73
N PRO A 101 7.14 27.71 18.99
CA PRO A 101 7.21 27.96 17.56
C PRO A 101 7.25 29.48 17.31
N ASP A 102 8.45 30.07 17.34
CA ASP A 102 8.62 31.45 16.87
C ASP A 102 8.52 31.50 15.35
N PHE A 103 7.35 31.96 14.90
CA PHE A 103 6.95 32.20 13.53
C PHE A 103 7.29 33.64 13.15
N GLY A 104 7.97 33.83 12.01
CA GLY A 104 8.12 35.13 11.34
C GLY A 104 9.59 35.54 11.16
N THR A 105 10.04 36.18 10.10
CA THR A 105 9.43 36.75 8.89
C THR A 105 10.59 37.03 7.94
N GLY A 106 10.39 36.92 6.62
CA GLY A 106 11.21 37.70 5.68
C GLY A 106 11.76 36.92 4.48
N ARG A 107 10.94 36.79 3.45
CA ARG A 107 11.44 36.66 2.07
C ARG A 107 12.15 37.96 1.70
N LYS A 108 13.37 37.89 1.16
CA LYS A 108 13.88 38.87 0.20
C LYS A 108 14.64 38.15 -0.91
N ALA A 109 13.99 38.08 -2.07
CA ALA A 109 14.63 37.89 -3.35
C ALA A 109 15.08 39.27 -3.85
N THR A 110 16.32 39.38 -4.31
CA THR A 110 16.76 40.46 -5.19
C THR A 110 17.74 39.86 -6.19
N GLY A 111 17.33 39.80 -7.45
CA GLY A 111 18.22 39.57 -8.57
C GLY A 111 19.17 40.74 -8.78
N LYS A 112 20.29 40.47 -9.46
CA LYS A 112 21.08 41.49 -10.14
C LYS A 112 21.23 41.06 -11.60
N GLU A 113 20.96 42.04 -12.44
CA GLU A 113 20.94 42.00 -13.89
C GLU A 113 22.36 42.12 -14.45
N ASP A 114 22.55 41.56 -15.64
CA ASP A 114 23.72 41.70 -16.50
C ASP A 114 23.85 43.14 -17.00
N GLU A 115 25.06 43.70 -16.97
CA GLU A 115 25.42 44.88 -17.76
C GLU A 115 26.64 44.55 -18.63
N THR A 116 26.38 44.45 -19.93
CA THR A 116 27.33 44.66 -21.04
C THR A 116 27.45 46.16 -21.29
N GLU A 117 28.67 46.69 -21.39
CA GLU A 117 28.97 47.92 -22.16
C GLU A 117 30.37 47.80 -22.80
N GLU A 118 30.42 48.14 -24.09
CA GLU A 118 31.60 48.27 -24.95
C GLU A 118 32.37 49.57 -24.66
N ASP A 119 33.69 49.53 -24.81
CA ASP A 119 34.49 50.42 -25.69
C ASP A 119 35.92 49.86 -25.86
#